data_AF-A0A2M9JCD5-F1
#
_entry.id   AF-A0A2M9JCD5-F1
#
_cell.length_a   1.000
_cell.length_b   1.000
_cell.length_c   1.000
_cell.angle_alpha   90.00
_cell.angle_beta   90.00
_cell.angle_gamma   90.00
#
_symmetry.space_group_name_H-M   'P 1'
#
loop_
_entity.id
_entity.type
_entity.pdbx_description
1 polymer ?
#
loop_
_entity_poly.entity_id
_entity_poly.type
_entity_poly.pdbx_seq_one_letter_code
_entity_poly.pdbx_strand_id
1 'polypeptide(L)'
;MERTVPADPNRAATAPPRSPRDRAIAAPPSASRDRASAAPPSSSRDRATAPPSSSRDRAATAPPRSSPDRAAGARPRSAPDGCLAGVSRRAPDRSASPPLARPLPVPSLPHPAPGRRAVLRAGAGCALGAVAAPVLTACGSSGGDGTGPDGKVGVELWHGQTDTLKQSIEALVAEFNRTHPTIHVDPGGGATADVMLQKVTAALASGSYPDIAYVFGSDIASIARSPRVLDLTSALRAPGPVPWNAYWPSLREAVTINGKVRAAPALVDSLAVICNTRLFRRAGLALPQPGWSWAEFIDTAHRLTDHSRGVFGTGWPGVGDEDTTWRLWPMVWDLGGEIIAPDGRSIGFTEQGPRALETVASLATGNTVYVDPKPGSAQLYQVFLSGRMGMVLGGPWSLPDIVAAKVDYTVVPLPSFSGRPVTISGPDTWTVFDNGSARSRAAVEFVRWLNAPAQDVTWDIGAGSLPLSTQSARLPRWLDHSAATVGLPEFTKALESARVRPVHPAYPAISQAVGEAVVRMLLGRSSPERAMRDCAEKADAALLIPR
;
A
#
# COMPACT_ATOMS: atom_id res chain seq x y z
N MET A 1 -5.92 -7.40 62.57
CA MET A 1 -5.45 -6.58 63.71
C MET A 1 -3.93 -6.50 63.63
N GLU A 2 -3.34 -5.36 64.02
CA GLU A 2 -1.91 -5.20 64.44
C GLU A 2 -0.81 -5.59 63.41
N ARG A 3 0.13 -4.74 62.92
CA ARG A 3 0.88 -3.57 63.48
C ARG A 3 1.54 -3.90 64.83
N THR A 4 2.82 -3.67 65.12
CA THR A 4 3.80 -2.70 64.56
C THR A 4 5.24 -3.08 64.95
N VAL A 5 6.25 -2.50 64.30
CA VAL A 5 7.66 -2.47 64.74
C VAL A 5 7.93 -1.23 65.61
N PRO A 6 8.66 -1.35 66.74
CA PRO A 6 9.87 -0.51 67.02
C PRO A 6 10.95 -1.27 67.86
N ALA A 7 12.19 -0.82 68.11
CA ALA A 7 13.08 0.21 67.53
C ALA A 7 14.56 -0.04 67.97
N ASP A 8 15.49 0.67 67.32
CA ASP A 8 16.97 0.74 67.51
C ASP A 8 17.41 1.32 68.90
N PRO A 9 18.64 1.06 69.42
CA PRO A 9 19.73 2.05 69.24
C PRO A 9 21.18 1.50 69.19
N ASN A 10 22.09 2.15 68.43
CA ASN A 10 23.08 3.15 68.94
C ASN A 10 24.46 3.23 68.20
N ARG A 11 24.82 4.42 67.64
CA ARG A 11 26.19 5.00 67.33
C ARG A 11 27.14 4.21 66.38
N ALA A 12 28.10 4.78 65.61
CA ALA A 12 28.62 6.13 65.26
C ALA A 12 29.76 5.95 64.19
N ALA A 13 30.33 6.92 63.45
CA ALA A 13 29.96 8.28 62.98
C ALA A 13 31.05 8.81 61.97
N THR A 14 30.96 10.08 61.53
CA THR A 14 31.97 10.93 60.81
C THR A 14 32.39 10.65 59.35
N ALA A 15 32.69 11.75 58.62
CA ALA A 15 33.11 11.86 57.22
C ALA A 15 34.05 13.09 57.07
N PRO A 16 34.18 13.74 55.88
CA PRO A 16 34.93 13.41 54.65
C PRO A 16 36.24 14.25 54.60
N PRO A 17 36.61 15.06 53.57
CA PRO A 17 36.65 14.91 52.09
C PRO A 17 38.07 15.15 51.47
N ARG A 18 38.23 14.98 50.14
CA ARG A 18 39.01 15.91 49.25
C ARG A 18 38.89 15.57 47.73
N SER A 19 38.78 16.61 46.91
CA SER A 19 39.16 16.70 45.48
C SER A 19 40.29 17.79 45.36
N PRO A 20 40.93 18.15 44.22
CA PRO A 20 40.28 18.52 42.93
C PRO A 20 41.07 18.37 41.58
N ARG A 21 40.36 18.67 40.48
CA ARG A 21 40.77 19.33 39.20
C ARG A 21 41.70 18.69 38.13
N ASP A 22 41.21 18.90 36.89
CA ASP A 22 41.87 19.19 35.60
C ASP A 22 42.91 18.24 34.98
N ARG A 23 42.56 17.64 33.82
CA ARG A 23 43.27 17.89 32.53
C ARG A 23 42.59 17.35 31.26
N ALA A 24 42.84 18.11 30.19
CA ALA A 24 42.43 18.05 28.79
C ALA A 24 42.34 16.69 28.06
N ILE A 25 41.32 16.63 27.18
CA ILE A 25 41.35 16.29 25.74
C ILE A 25 42.68 15.73 25.19
N ALA A 26 42.61 14.54 24.57
CA ALA A 26 43.56 14.08 23.55
C ALA A 26 42.85 13.22 22.49
N ALA A 27 43.15 13.44 21.21
CA ALA A 27 42.62 12.67 20.07
C ALA A 27 43.66 11.66 19.54
N PRO A 28 43.26 10.57 18.86
CA PRO A 28 44.15 9.75 18.04
C PRO A 28 44.34 10.37 16.64
N PRO A 29 45.42 10.00 15.91
CA PRO A 29 46.15 10.98 15.10
C PRO A 29 45.80 11.04 13.62
N SER A 30 45.94 12.24 13.05
CA SER A 30 46.13 12.45 11.61
C SER A 30 47.58 12.15 11.21
N ALA A 31 47.79 11.29 10.22
CA ALA A 31 49.07 11.13 9.53
C ALA A 31 48.92 11.56 8.06
N SER A 32 49.48 12.72 7.71
CA SER A 32 49.53 13.23 6.33
C SER A 32 50.97 13.57 5.94
N ARG A 33 51.57 12.74 5.07
CA ARG A 33 52.76 12.95 4.22
C ARG A 33 52.80 11.76 3.25
N ASP A 34 53.19 11.86 1.97
CA ASP A 34 53.52 13.02 1.14
C ASP A 34 53.21 12.68 -0.34
N ARG A 35 53.23 13.68 -1.22
CA ARG A 35 53.08 13.48 -2.67
C ARG A 35 54.28 12.71 -3.26
N ALA A 36 54.00 11.72 -4.12
CA ALA A 36 54.92 11.36 -5.20
C ALA A 36 54.14 10.82 -6.42
N SER A 37 54.43 11.40 -7.60
CA SER A 37 53.91 10.95 -8.90
C SER A 37 54.80 9.84 -9.46
N ALA A 38 54.23 8.72 -9.88
CA ALA A 38 54.89 7.76 -10.76
C ALA A 38 53.87 6.93 -11.56
N ALA A 39 53.95 7.01 -12.89
CA ALA A 39 53.33 6.05 -13.80
C ALA A 39 54.25 4.84 -14.02
N PRO A 40 53.70 3.66 -14.36
CA PRO A 40 54.40 2.70 -15.21
C PRO A 40 53.46 2.14 -16.31
N PRO A 41 53.93 1.32 -17.27
CA PRO A 41 54.53 1.87 -18.48
C PRO A 41 53.90 1.35 -19.78
N SER A 42 54.27 1.97 -20.90
CA SER A 42 53.87 1.58 -22.25
C SER A 42 54.77 0.52 -22.88
N SER A 43 54.15 -0.43 -23.60
CA SER A 43 54.69 -1.08 -24.79
C SER A 43 53.51 -1.32 -25.75
N SER A 44 53.42 -0.75 -26.97
CA SER A 44 54.30 -0.88 -28.14
C SER A 44 54.45 -2.34 -28.58
N ARG A 45 54.07 -2.79 -29.79
CA ARG A 45 53.50 -2.14 -30.99
C ARG A 45 52.62 -3.19 -31.72
N ASP A 46 51.66 -2.78 -32.55
CA ASP A 46 51.90 -2.81 -34.00
C ASP A 46 50.86 -2.07 -34.84
N ARG A 47 51.30 -1.63 -36.03
CA ARG A 47 50.53 -0.88 -37.03
C ARG A 47 49.90 -1.84 -38.04
N ALA A 48 48.70 -1.51 -38.52
CA ALA A 48 48.44 -1.45 -39.98
C ALA A 48 47.25 -0.52 -40.29
N THR A 49 47.45 0.35 -41.28
CA THR A 49 46.49 1.33 -41.80
C THR A 49 45.61 0.73 -42.93
N ALA A 50 44.37 1.20 -43.05
CA ALA A 50 43.55 1.12 -44.29
C ALA A 50 44.05 2.16 -45.34
N PRO A 51 43.38 2.49 -46.48
CA PRO A 51 42.17 1.96 -47.16
C PRO A 51 42.49 1.69 -48.69
N PRO A 52 41.69 1.91 -49.77
CA PRO A 52 40.26 2.27 -49.91
C PRO A 52 39.42 1.60 -51.06
N SER A 53 38.09 1.83 -50.99
CA SER A 53 37.08 2.01 -52.06
C SER A 53 37.19 1.36 -53.45
N SER A 54 36.11 0.73 -53.91
CA SER A 54 35.36 1.19 -55.12
C SER A 54 34.01 0.46 -55.30
N SER A 55 33.11 1.06 -56.07
CA SER A 55 31.73 0.62 -56.32
C SER A 55 31.58 -0.14 -57.65
N ARG A 56 30.57 -1.03 -57.75
CA ARG A 56 29.61 -1.08 -58.88
C ARG A 56 28.47 -2.08 -58.73
N ASP A 57 27.39 -1.72 -59.40
CA ASP A 57 26.04 -2.30 -59.42
C ASP A 57 25.92 -3.78 -59.81
N ARG A 58 24.85 -4.43 -59.32
CA ARG A 58 23.74 -4.91 -60.18
C ARG A 58 22.48 -5.26 -59.38
N ALA A 59 21.32 -4.99 -59.97
CA ALA A 59 20.00 -5.25 -59.40
C ALA A 59 19.38 -6.57 -59.91
N ALA A 60 18.48 -7.17 -59.13
CA ALA A 60 17.25 -7.82 -59.63
C ALA A 60 16.31 -8.26 -58.48
N THR A 61 15.23 -7.49 -58.29
CA THR A 61 13.86 -7.87 -57.88
C THR A 61 13.52 -9.29 -57.37
N ALA A 62 12.81 -9.31 -56.23
CA ALA A 62 11.95 -10.42 -55.79
C ALA A 62 10.53 -10.34 -56.42
N PRO A 63 9.73 -11.44 -56.35
CA PRO A 63 8.26 -11.37 -56.39
C PRO A 63 7.58 -11.91 -55.11
N PRO A 64 6.26 -11.67 -54.90
CA PRO A 64 5.67 -11.61 -53.55
C PRO A 64 4.66 -12.74 -53.19
N ARG A 65 4.11 -12.63 -51.96
CA ARG A 65 3.01 -13.43 -51.40
C ARG A 65 1.69 -13.28 -52.18
N SER A 66 0.84 -14.32 -52.18
CA SER A 66 -0.61 -14.19 -51.91
C SER A 66 -1.38 -15.53 -51.89
N SER A 67 -2.43 -15.55 -51.08
CA SER A 67 -3.67 -16.34 -51.23
C SER A 67 -4.82 -15.29 -51.19
N PRO A 68 -6.07 -15.52 -51.70
CA PRO A 68 -7.01 -16.44 -51.04
C PRO A 68 -8.18 -17.04 -51.90
N ASP A 69 -9.08 -17.76 -51.21
CA ASP A 69 -10.57 -17.72 -51.33
C ASP A 69 -11.42 -18.80 -52.07
N ARG A 70 -12.50 -19.21 -51.36
CA ARG A 70 -13.86 -19.70 -51.77
C ARG A 70 -14.13 -21.03 -52.52
N ALA A 71 -14.63 -22.00 -51.72
CA ALA A 71 -16.00 -22.57 -51.70
C ALA A 71 -16.79 -23.07 -52.96
N ALA A 72 -17.40 -24.25 -52.76
CA ALA A 72 -18.72 -24.73 -53.20
C ALA A 72 -18.91 -25.63 -54.46
N GLY A 73 -19.32 -26.89 -54.21
CA GLY A 73 -20.53 -27.49 -54.82
C GLY A 73 -20.41 -28.52 -55.97
N ALA A 74 -20.72 -29.81 -55.70
CA ALA A 74 -21.51 -30.70 -56.57
C ALA A 74 -21.81 -32.10 -55.94
N ARG A 75 -23.03 -32.62 -56.18
CA ARG A 75 -23.50 -34.03 -56.11
C ARG A 75 -24.05 -34.38 -57.53
N PRO A 76 -24.63 -35.55 -57.90
CA PRO A 76 -25.14 -36.71 -57.11
C PRO A 76 -24.95 -38.13 -57.74
N ARG A 77 -25.76 -39.10 -57.26
CA ARG A 77 -26.04 -40.51 -57.70
C ARG A 77 -25.33 -41.58 -56.82
N SER A 78 -25.95 -42.71 -56.43
CA SER A 78 -27.33 -43.23 -56.59
C SER A 78 -27.65 -44.31 -55.53
N ALA A 79 -28.94 -44.57 -55.26
CA ALA A 79 -29.46 -45.67 -54.41
C ALA A 79 -29.80 -46.92 -55.29
N PRO A 80 -30.68 -47.91 -54.96
CA PRO A 80 -31.67 -48.08 -53.85
C PRO A 80 -31.09 -48.94 -52.69
N ASP A 81 -31.78 -49.58 -51.73
CA ASP A 81 -33.21 -49.68 -51.29
C ASP A 81 -33.22 -49.97 -49.74
N GLY A 82 -34.28 -50.34 -48.99
CA GLY A 82 -35.70 -50.59 -49.29
C GLY A 82 -36.49 -51.16 -48.08
N CYS A 83 -37.79 -51.44 -48.27
CA CYS A 83 -38.78 -51.99 -47.30
C CYS A 83 -38.97 -51.22 -45.96
N LEU A 84 -40.00 -50.37 -45.78
CA LEU A 84 -41.46 -50.64 -45.58
C LEU A 84 -41.77 -51.24 -44.19
N ALA A 85 -42.76 -50.78 -43.41
CA ALA A 85 -43.87 -49.82 -43.59
C ALA A 85 -44.07 -48.97 -42.29
N GLY A 86 -44.83 -47.87 -42.16
CA GLY A 86 -45.92 -47.27 -42.97
C GLY A 86 -47.23 -47.13 -42.13
N VAL A 87 -48.26 -46.31 -42.42
CA VAL A 87 -48.46 -45.11 -43.30
C VAL A 87 -49.67 -44.28 -42.78
N SER A 88 -49.48 -43.02 -42.33
CA SER A 88 -50.45 -41.87 -42.35
C SER A 88 -49.76 -40.58 -41.84
N ARG A 89 -50.13 -39.30 -42.09
CA ARG A 89 -51.20 -38.54 -42.81
C ARG A 89 -52.39 -38.04 -41.94
N ARG A 90 -52.84 -36.77 -41.99
CA ARG A 90 -52.45 -35.56 -42.78
C ARG A 90 -52.90 -34.26 -42.08
N ALA A 91 -52.32 -33.10 -42.46
CA ALA A 91 -52.69 -31.74 -41.98
C ALA A 91 -53.98 -31.18 -42.64
N PRO A 92 -54.51 -30.01 -42.20
CA PRO A 92 -54.07 -28.75 -42.84
C PRO A 92 -54.06 -27.44 -41.99
N ASP A 93 -53.15 -26.54 -42.39
CA ASP A 93 -53.20 -25.07 -42.57
C ASP A 93 -53.43 -24.02 -41.43
N ARG A 94 -52.58 -22.97 -41.54
CA ARG A 94 -52.66 -21.54 -41.15
C ARG A 94 -53.28 -20.98 -39.85
N SER A 95 -52.42 -20.13 -39.24
CA SER A 95 -52.69 -18.82 -38.62
C SER A 95 -53.07 -18.74 -37.13
N ALA A 96 -52.87 -17.53 -36.58
CA ALA A 96 -53.07 -17.08 -35.19
C ALA A 96 -52.02 -17.53 -34.14
N SER A 97 -51.17 -16.58 -33.72
CA SER A 97 -50.39 -16.67 -32.48
C SER A 97 -51.30 -16.51 -31.25
N PRO A 98 -51.14 -17.32 -30.18
CA PRO A 98 -51.90 -17.15 -28.94
C PRO A 98 -51.37 -15.97 -28.09
N PRO A 99 -52.22 -15.40 -27.20
CA PRO A 99 -51.91 -14.15 -26.50
C PRO A 99 -50.96 -14.33 -25.29
N LEU A 100 -50.16 -13.31 -25.03
CA LEU A 100 -49.32 -13.21 -23.82
C LEU A 100 -50.17 -12.95 -22.57
N ALA A 101 -49.77 -13.57 -21.45
CA ALA A 101 -50.41 -13.39 -20.15
C ALA A 101 -50.27 -11.96 -19.61
N ARG A 102 -51.29 -11.50 -18.86
CA ARG A 102 -51.36 -10.13 -18.31
C ARG A 102 -50.40 -9.99 -17.10
N PRO A 103 -49.59 -8.92 -17.01
CA PRO A 103 -48.78 -8.63 -15.83
C PRO A 103 -49.63 -8.08 -14.67
N LEU A 104 -49.11 -8.26 -13.45
CA LEU A 104 -49.63 -7.71 -12.19
C LEU A 104 -49.39 -6.18 -12.10
N PRO A 105 -50.16 -5.43 -11.27
CA PRO A 105 -50.11 -3.97 -11.25
C PRO A 105 -48.81 -3.40 -10.67
N VAL A 106 -48.34 -2.31 -11.30
CA VAL A 106 -47.17 -1.51 -10.88
C VAL A 106 -47.67 -0.25 -10.14
N PRO A 107 -47.03 0.20 -9.05
CA PRO A 107 -47.37 1.47 -8.39
C PRO A 107 -47.14 2.68 -9.31
N SER A 108 -48.01 3.68 -9.21
CA SER A 108 -48.00 4.88 -10.06
C SER A 108 -46.83 5.84 -9.78
N LEU A 109 -46.17 6.30 -10.84
CA LEU A 109 -45.12 7.33 -10.82
C LEU A 109 -45.73 8.73 -10.59
N PRO A 110 -45.06 9.63 -9.84
CA PRO A 110 -45.40 11.05 -9.80
C PRO A 110 -44.95 11.79 -11.07
N HIS A 111 -45.65 12.90 -11.37
CA HIS A 111 -45.51 13.71 -12.59
C HIS A 111 -44.13 14.41 -12.76
N PRO A 112 -43.75 14.79 -14.01
CA PRO A 112 -42.42 15.33 -14.30
C PRO A 112 -42.19 16.75 -13.75
N ALA A 113 -40.98 16.98 -13.27
CA ALA A 113 -40.51 18.31 -12.84
C ALA A 113 -40.22 19.24 -14.05
N PRO A 114 -40.43 20.57 -13.91
CA PRO A 114 -40.25 21.53 -15.01
C PRO A 114 -38.77 21.79 -15.35
N GLY A 115 -38.50 22.07 -16.63
CA GLY A 115 -37.15 22.19 -17.20
C GLY A 115 -36.42 23.53 -16.92
N ARG A 116 -35.08 23.47 -16.98
CA ARG A 116 -34.09 24.53 -16.64
C ARG A 116 -34.09 25.83 -17.49
N ARG A 117 -35.20 26.28 -18.07
CA ARG A 117 -35.23 27.48 -18.95
C ARG A 117 -36.36 28.49 -18.72
N ALA A 118 -37.07 28.42 -17.59
CA ALA A 118 -38.25 29.27 -17.32
C ALA A 118 -38.21 30.07 -15.99
N VAL A 119 -37.03 30.39 -15.44
CA VAL A 119 -36.89 31.23 -14.23
C VAL A 119 -35.91 32.38 -14.47
N LEU A 120 -36.29 33.27 -15.38
CA LEU A 120 -35.64 34.59 -15.59
C LEU A 120 -36.67 35.56 -16.19
N ARG A 121 -37.55 36.15 -15.35
CA ARG A 121 -38.17 37.50 -15.46
C ARG A 121 -39.41 37.63 -14.54
N ALA A 122 -39.63 38.87 -14.08
CA ALA A 122 -40.76 39.38 -13.29
C ALA A 122 -40.88 38.91 -11.82
N GLY A 123 -41.14 39.85 -10.91
CA GLY A 123 -41.45 39.56 -9.50
C GLY A 123 -40.83 40.48 -8.43
N ALA A 124 -40.77 41.80 -8.65
CA ALA A 124 -40.47 42.73 -7.55
C ALA A 124 -41.73 42.90 -6.67
N GLY A 125 -41.60 42.80 -5.34
CA GLY A 125 -42.72 43.00 -4.41
C GLY A 125 -42.38 42.61 -2.96
N CYS A 126 -42.43 43.58 -2.05
CA CYS A 126 -42.00 43.44 -0.66
C CYS A 126 -42.88 42.50 0.19
N ALA A 127 -42.26 41.73 1.09
CA ALA A 127 -42.84 41.30 2.36
C ALA A 127 -41.74 41.05 3.41
N LEU A 128 -41.82 41.72 4.56
CA LEU A 128 -40.94 41.45 5.71
C LEU A 128 -41.45 40.20 6.45
N GLY A 129 -40.56 39.33 6.91
CA GLY A 129 -40.92 38.19 7.76
C GLY A 129 -39.70 37.35 8.13
N ALA A 130 -39.29 37.41 9.39
CA ALA A 130 -38.08 36.81 9.96
C ALA A 130 -37.71 35.40 9.45
N VAL A 131 -36.55 35.28 8.82
CA VAL A 131 -35.85 34.01 8.57
C VAL A 131 -34.66 33.93 9.52
N ALA A 132 -34.67 32.94 10.41
CA ALA A 132 -33.49 32.60 11.21
C ALA A 132 -32.46 31.94 10.30
N ALA A 133 -31.40 32.67 9.94
CA ALA A 133 -30.31 32.14 9.14
C ALA A 133 -29.39 31.25 9.99
N PRO A 134 -28.96 30.06 9.51
CA PRO A 134 -27.81 29.38 10.07
C PRO A 134 -26.58 30.25 9.80
N VAL A 135 -25.77 30.52 10.82
CA VAL A 135 -24.58 31.37 10.70
C VAL A 135 -23.47 30.60 10.00
N LEU A 136 -23.46 30.66 8.67
CA LEU A 136 -22.31 30.31 7.85
C LEU A 136 -21.24 31.39 8.02
N THR A 137 -20.35 31.21 9.00
CA THR A 137 -19.19 32.09 9.23
C THR A 137 -18.11 31.84 8.18
N ALA A 138 -18.40 32.20 6.93
CA ALA A 138 -17.43 32.25 5.84
C ALA A 138 -17.14 33.71 5.49
N CYS A 139 -16.07 34.29 6.04
CA CYS A 139 -15.29 35.42 5.51
C CYS A 139 -14.21 35.85 6.51
N GLY A 140 -13.07 36.35 5.99
CA GLY A 140 -12.21 37.25 6.77
C GLY A 140 -10.76 36.80 6.96
N SER A 141 -9.95 36.89 5.91
CA SER A 141 -8.49 36.84 6.03
C SER A 141 -7.95 37.97 6.90
N SER A 142 -7.60 37.66 8.14
CA SER A 142 -6.68 38.43 8.98
C SER A 142 -5.83 37.44 9.77
N GLY A 143 -4.60 37.82 10.10
CA GLY A 143 -3.60 36.92 10.70
C GLY A 143 -3.85 36.59 12.18
N GLY A 144 -5.02 36.02 12.48
CA GLY A 144 -5.26 35.34 13.75
C GLY A 144 -4.36 34.10 13.86
N ASP A 145 -3.94 33.78 15.07
CA ASP A 145 -2.99 32.70 15.35
C ASP A 145 -3.54 31.28 15.09
N GLY A 146 -4.85 31.16 14.89
CA GLY A 146 -5.59 29.89 14.72
C GLY A 146 -6.56 29.59 15.86
N THR A 147 -6.67 30.48 16.84
CA THR A 147 -7.56 30.34 18.00
C THR A 147 -8.97 30.85 17.69
N GLY A 148 -10.00 30.07 18.00
CA GLY A 148 -11.40 30.43 17.88
C GLY A 148 -11.89 31.39 18.99
N PRO A 149 -13.11 31.94 18.86
CA PRO A 149 -13.68 32.87 19.86
C PRO A 149 -13.89 32.26 21.25
N ASP A 150 -13.90 30.93 21.35
CA ASP A 150 -13.98 30.16 22.60
C ASP A 150 -12.60 29.84 23.23
N GLY A 151 -11.52 30.37 22.65
CA GLY A 151 -10.15 30.14 23.12
C GLY A 151 -9.53 28.81 22.69
N LYS A 152 -10.19 28.01 21.83
CA LYS A 152 -9.66 26.74 21.35
C LYS A 152 -8.97 26.85 20.00
N VAL A 153 -7.93 26.07 19.78
CA VAL A 153 -7.31 25.89 18.46
C VAL A 153 -7.99 24.75 17.72
N GLY A 154 -8.57 25.03 16.55
CA GLY A 154 -9.16 24.00 15.68
C GLY A 154 -8.10 23.26 14.86
N VAL A 155 -8.19 21.93 14.81
CA VAL A 155 -7.29 21.04 14.05
C VAL A 155 -8.13 20.14 13.13
N GLU A 156 -7.99 20.30 11.83
CA GLU A 156 -8.66 19.48 10.82
C GLU A 156 -7.82 18.23 10.50
N LEU A 157 -8.41 17.05 10.67
CA LEU A 157 -7.78 15.75 10.42
C LEU A 157 -8.44 15.04 9.23
N TRP A 158 -7.71 14.83 8.14
CA TRP A 158 -8.14 13.97 7.03
C TRP A 158 -7.56 12.57 7.19
N HIS A 159 -8.36 11.62 7.70
CA HIS A 159 -7.86 10.27 8.03
C HIS A 159 -8.22 9.21 6.97
N GLY A 160 -9.36 9.34 6.29
CA GLY A 160 -9.78 8.47 5.18
C GLY A 160 -10.01 6.99 5.49
N GLN A 161 -10.09 6.63 6.77
CA GLN A 161 -10.36 5.28 7.25
C GLN A 161 -11.86 4.95 7.20
N THR A 162 -12.20 3.67 7.04
CA THR A 162 -13.58 3.17 7.06
C THR A 162 -13.82 2.19 8.21
N ASP A 163 -15.09 1.83 8.45
CA ASP A 163 -15.50 0.71 9.29
C ASP A 163 -14.83 0.67 10.69
N THR A 164 -14.17 -0.42 11.06
CA THR A 164 -13.50 -0.60 12.37
C THR A 164 -12.36 0.40 12.58
N LEU A 165 -11.61 0.71 11.53
CA LEU A 165 -10.49 1.66 11.58
C LEU A 165 -11.01 3.09 11.83
N LYS A 166 -12.13 3.45 11.18
CA LYS A 166 -12.82 4.74 11.42
C LYS A 166 -13.24 4.89 12.89
N GLN A 167 -13.92 3.88 13.44
CA GLN A 167 -14.36 3.90 14.84
C GLN A 167 -13.18 4.07 15.81
N SER A 168 -12.04 3.43 15.49
CA SER A 168 -10.82 3.47 16.32
C SER A 168 -10.18 4.86 16.35
N ILE A 169 -10.03 5.53 15.20
CA ILE A 169 -9.48 6.90 15.16
C ILE A 169 -10.45 7.95 15.72
N GLU A 170 -11.77 7.82 15.48
CA GLU A 170 -12.77 8.72 16.06
C GLU A 170 -12.82 8.60 17.60
N ALA A 171 -12.64 7.40 18.16
CA ALA A 171 -12.52 7.21 19.60
C ALA A 171 -11.27 7.87 20.20
N LEU A 172 -10.11 7.76 19.52
CA LEU A 172 -8.87 8.44 19.93
C LEU A 172 -9.00 9.97 19.85
N VAL A 173 -9.65 10.49 18.80
CA VAL A 173 -9.95 11.94 18.68
C VAL A 173 -10.89 12.41 19.79
N ALA A 174 -11.92 11.64 20.13
CA ALA A 174 -12.82 11.96 21.24
C ALA A 174 -12.10 11.96 22.60
N GLU A 175 -11.16 11.02 22.81
CA GLU A 175 -10.32 11.00 24.01
C GLU A 175 -9.38 12.22 24.08
N PHE A 176 -8.72 12.56 22.97
CA PHE A 176 -7.84 13.72 22.89
C PHE A 176 -8.59 15.02 23.17
N ASN A 177 -9.73 15.25 22.52
CA ASN A 177 -10.59 16.42 22.73
C ASN A 177 -11.09 16.55 24.17
N ARG A 178 -11.29 15.43 24.88
CA ARG A 178 -11.67 15.40 26.29
C ARG A 178 -10.49 15.73 27.23
N THR A 179 -9.26 15.42 26.82
CA THR A 179 -8.05 15.56 27.66
C THR A 179 -7.24 16.83 27.38
N HIS A 180 -7.42 17.46 26.22
CA HIS A 180 -6.72 18.67 25.80
C HIS A 180 -7.73 19.80 25.50
N PRO A 181 -8.40 20.39 26.51
CA PRO A 181 -9.57 21.26 26.31
C PRO A 181 -9.31 22.56 25.54
N THR A 182 -8.04 22.92 25.32
CA THR A 182 -7.58 24.07 24.51
C THR A 182 -7.42 23.74 23.02
N ILE A 183 -7.53 22.47 22.62
CA ILE A 183 -7.44 22.01 21.23
C ILE A 183 -8.72 21.26 20.89
N HIS A 184 -9.22 21.46 19.68
CA HIS A 184 -10.34 20.69 19.14
C HIS A 184 -9.96 20.09 17.79
N VAL A 185 -9.78 18.77 17.77
CA VAL A 185 -9.55 17.98 16.55
C VAL A 185 -10.89 17.55 15.96
N ASP A 186 -11.12 17.88 14.69
CA ASP A 186 -12.29 17.48 13.90
C ASP A 186 -11.87 16.40 12.88
N PRO A 187 -12.34 15.14 13.01
CA PRO A 187 -12.00 14.06 12.10
C PRO A 187 -12.93 14.05 10.88
N GLY A 188 -12.35 14.08 9.68
CA GLY A 188 -13.14 14.03 8.45
C GLY A 188 -12.31 13.81 7.19
N GLY A 189 -12.65 14.57 6.14
CA GLY A 189 -11.91 14.58 4.87
C GLY A 189 -12.64 13.98 3.67
N GLY A 190 -13.73 13.23 3.83
CA GLY A 190 -14.63 12.85 2.72
C GLY A 190 -13.99 12.07 1.55
N ALA A 191 -12.89 11.37 1.80
CA ALA A 191 -12.08 10.63 0.82
C ALA A 191 -11.49 9.39 1.50
N THR A 192 -11.32 8.28 0.80
CA THR A 192 -10.61 7.11 1.37
C THR A 192 -9.10 7.34 1.38
N ALA A 193 -8.37 6.52 2.16
CA ALA A 193 -6.90 6.55 2.17
C ALA A 193 -6.29 6.42 0.76
N ASP A 194 -6.84 5.54 -0.09
CA ASP A 194 -6.34 5.26 -1.45
C ASP A 194 -6.29 6.48 -2.38
N VAL A 195 -7.17 7.47 -2.15
CA VAL A 195 -7.24 8.70 -2.96
C VAL A 195 -6.73 9.92 -2.20
N MET A 196 -6.18 9.73 -1.00
CA MET A 196 -5.79 10.84 -0.12
C MET A 196 -4.62 11.65 -0.67
N LEU A 197 -3.63 11.02 -1.33
CA LEU A 197 -2.55 11.74 -2.03
C LEU A 197 -3.11 12.72 -3.08
N GLN A 198 -4.08 12.28 -3.89
CA GLN A 198 -4.68 13.12 -4.91
C GLN A 198 -5.39 14.32 -4.29
N LYS A 199 -6.15 14.08 -3.20
CA LYS A 199 -6.84 15.14 -2.47
C LYS A 199 -5.87 16.13 -1.83
N VAL A 200 -4.84 15.65 -1.14
CA VAL A 200 -3.81 16.49 -0.50
C VAL A 200 -3.03 17.30 -1.54
N THR A 201 -2.69 16.70 -2.69
CA THR A 201 -1.99 17.41 -3.77
C THR A 201 -2.83 18.55 -4.34
N ALA A 202 -4.13 18.29 -4.61
CA ALA A 202 -5.06 19.31 -5.08
C ALA A 202 -5.27 20.43 -4.02
N ALA A 203 -5.36 20.05 -2.75
CA ALA A 203 -5.52 20.97 -1.62
C ALA A 203 -4.29 21.86 -1.38
N LEU A 204 -3.09 21.29 -1.54
CA LEU A 204 -1.82 22.05 -1.51
C LEU A 204 -1.75 23.06 -2.67
N ALA A 205 -2.21 22.67 -3.86
CA ALA A 205 -2.24 23.55 -5.03
C ALA A 205 -3.28 24.69 -4.90
N SER A 206 -4.42 24.45 -4.25
CA SER A 206 -5.44 25.48 -3.98
C SER A 206 -5.20 26.28 -2.69
N GLY A 207 -4.22 25.90 -1.87
CA GLY A 207 -3.97 26.50 -0.56
C GLY A 207 -5.02 26.17 0.51
N SER A 208 -5.86 25.15 0.28
CA SER A 208 -6.99 24.75 1.15
C SER A 208 -6.76 23.33 1.72
N TYR A 209 -5.65 23.13 2.42
CA TYR A 209 -5.18 21.86 2.96
C TYR A 209 -5.44 21.74 4.48
N PRO A 210 -5.62 20.51 5.01
CA PRO A 210 -5.93 20.29 6.43
C PRO A 210 -4.71 20.58 7.30
N ASP A 211 -4.87 20.54 8.61
CA ASP A 211 -3.72 20.56 9.52
C ASP A 211 -2.98 19.23 9.52
N ILE A 212 -3.71 18.12 9.39
CA ILE A 212 -3.17 16.77 9.37
C ILE A 212 -3.86 15.96 8.27
N ALA A 213 -3.07 15.22 7.49
CA ALA A 213 -3.59 14.17 6.61
C ALA A 213 -2.87 12.85 6.89
N TYR A 214 -3.65 11.77 6.90
CA TYR A 214 -3.15 10.42 6.74
C TYR A 214 -2.66 10.24 5.30
N VAL A 215 -1.41 9.87 5.10
CA VAL A 215 -0.81 9.69 3.77
C VAL A 215 0.05 8.43 3.79
N PHE A 216 -0.13 7.57 2.78
CA PHE A 216 0.68 6.36 2.64
C PHE A 216 2.18 6.69 2.58
N GLY A 217 3.04 5.86 3.19
CA GLY A 217 4.49 6.14 3.22
C GLY A 217 5.18 6.06 1.86
N SER A 218 4.56 5.44 0.85
CA SER A 218 5.00 5.54 -0.55
C SER A 218 4.86 6.96 -1.12
N ASP A 219 3.92 7.73 -0.58
CA ASP A 219 3.39 8.94 -1.19
C ASP A 219 3.95 10.21 -0.55
N ILE A 220 4.51 10.11 0.66
CA ILE A 220 5.10 11.23 1.40
C ILE A 220 6.16 12.00 0.59
N ALA A 221 6.96 11.31 -0.23
CA ALA A 221 7.97 11.92 -1.12
C ALA A 221 7.36 12.89 -2.16
N SER A 222 6.11 12.66 -2.56
CA SER A 222 5.36 13.49 -3.51
C SER A 222 4.98 14.85 -2.93
N ILE A 223 4.66 14.90 -1.64
CA ILE A 223 4.15 16.11 -0.96
C ILE A 223 5.19 16.81 -0.08
N ALA A 224 6.18 16.08 0.47
CA ALA A 224 7.14 16.58 1.45
C ALA A 224 8.15 17.62 0.92
N ARG A 225 8.09 17.96 -0.37
CA ARG A 225 8.85 19.08 -0.97
C ARG A 225 8.06 20.40 -0.92
N SER A 226 6.76 20.34 -0.67
CA SER A 226 5.96 21.52 -0.37
C SER A 226 6.52 22.24 0.87
N PRO A 227 6.67 23.58 0.85
CA PRO A 227 7.04 24.34 2.04
C PRO A 227 5.95 24.28 3.12
N ARG A 228 4.74 23.79 2.79
CA ARG A 228 3.65 23.60 3.74
C ARG A 228 3.75 22.30 4.54
N VAL A 229 4.57 21.32 4.15
CA VAL A 229 4.78 20.13 4.99
C VAL A 229 5.82 20.47 6.06
N LEU A 230 5.44 20.28 7.33
CA LEU A 230 6.28 20.64 8.46
C LEU A 230 7.57 19.81 8.55
N ASP A 231 8.52 20.32 9.33
CA ASP A 231 9.71 19.58 9.76
C ASP A 231 9.48 19.12 11.20
N LEU A 232 9.18 17.84 11.39
CA LEU A 232 8.87 17.25 12.68
C LEU A 232 10.11 16.74 13.41
N THR A 233 11.32 16.96 12.86
CA THR A 233 12.57 16.42 13.40
C THR A 233 12.77 16.76 14.87
N SER A 234 12.59 18.03 15.25
CA SER A 234 12.73 18.46 16.65
C SER A 234 11.63 17.90 17.54
N ALA A 235 10.40 17.76 17.02
CA ALA A 235 9.24 17.31 17.79
C ALA A 235 9.28 15.81 18.12
N LEU A 236 9.73 14.98 17.17
CA LEU A 236 9.78 13.51 17.28
C LEU A 236 11.14 12.98 17.78
N ARG A 237 12.21 13.79 17.75
CA ARG A 237 13.50 13.46 18.38
C ARG A 237 13.71 14.09 19.75
N ALA A 238 12.84 15.01 20.18
CA ALA A 238 12.84 15.49 21.56
C ALA A 238 12.58 14.35 22.56
N PRO A 239 13.07 14.46 23.81
CA PRO A 239 12.66 13.57 24.90
C PRO A 239 11.13 13.47 25.00
N GLY A 240 10.64 12.26 25.16
CA GLY A 240 9.21 11.94 25.11
C GLY A 240 8.96 10.49 25.53
N PRO A 241 7.71 10.01 25.47
CA PRO A 241 7.36 8.68 25.94
C PRO A 241 7.96 7.56 25.09
N VAL A 242 8.26 7.81 23.81
CA VAL A 242 8.99 6.90 22.91
C VAL A 242 10.25 7.61 22.38
N PRO A 243 11.46 7.13 22.72
CA PRO A 243 12.70 7.65 22.12
C PRO A 243 12.75 7.39 20.61
N TRP A 244 13.33 8.30 19.82
CA TRP A 244 13.42 8.13 18.35
C TRP A 244 14.02 6.80 17.91
N ASN A 245 15.00 6.26 18.64
CA ASN A 245 15.64 4.97 18.31
C ASN A 245 14.84 3.73 18.79
N ALA A 246 13.71 3.89 19.46
CA ALA A 246 12.83 2.79 19.86
C ALA A 246 11.81 2.41 18.76
N TYR A 247 11.55 3.33 17.81
CA TYR A 247 10.78 3.06 16.59
C TYR A 247 11.56 2.13 15.65
N TRP A 248 10.84 1.30 14.90
CA TRP A 248 11.45 0.37 13.94
C TRP A 248 12.31 1.09 12.87
N PRO A 249 13.43 0.49 12.41
CA PRO A 249 14.27 1.11 11.39
C PRO A 249 13.49 1.50 10.12
N SER A 250 12.61 0.61 9.65
CA SER A 250 11.68 0.81 8.53
C SER A 250 10.87 2.11 8.63
N LEU A 251 10.17 2.31 9.75
CA LEU A 251 9.40 3.52 10.02
C LEU A 251 10.26 4.78 9.92
N ARG A 252 11.40 4.78 10.63
CA ARG A 252 12.28 5.94 10.73
C ARG A 252 12.86 6.33 9.38
N GLU A 253 13.15 5.35 8.53
CA GLU A 253 13.57 5.55 7.14
C GLU A 253 12.42 6.14 6.30
N ALA A 254 11.25 5.49 6.30
CA ALA A 254 10.10 5.90 5.48
C ALA A 254 9.62 7.34 5.73
N VAL A 255 9.69 7.83 6.97
CA VAL A 255 9.30 9.23 7.29
C VAL A 255 10.44 10.25 7.20
N THR A 256 11.69 9.83 6.90
CA THR A 256 12.85 10.73 6.85
C THR A 256 13.25 11.04 5.41
N ILE A 257 13.16 12.31 5.03
CA ILE A 257 13.54 12.81 3.69
C ILE A 257 14.61 13.89 3.86
N ASN A 258 15.74 13.73 3.16
CA ASN A 258 16.88 14.66 3.21
C ASN A 258 17.32 14.98 4.66
N GLY A 259 17.32 13.96 5.52
CA GLY A 259 17.68 14.04 6.95
C GLY A 259 16.60 14.60 7.88
N LYS A 260 15.48 15.10 7.35
CA LYS A 260 14.36 15.68 8.10
C LYS A 260 13.21 14.67 8.25
N VAL A 261 12.62 14.60 9.43
CA VAL A 261 11.39 13.83 9.66
C VAL A 261 10.21 14.63 9.11
N ARG A 262 9.59 14.15 8.03
CA ARG A 262 8.57 14.88 7.24
C ARG A 262 7.13 14.52 7.56
N ALA A 263 6.91 13.45 8.29
CA ALA A 263 5.63 13.09 8.87
C ALA A 263 5.84 12.29 10.16
N ALA A 264 4.81 12.20 11.00
CA ALA A 264 4.81 11.28 12.12
C ALA A 264 4.36 9.89 11.61
N PRO A 265 4.92 8.77 12.12
CA PRO A 265 4.39 7.45 11.80
C PRO A 265 2.92 7.34 12.23
N ALA A 266 2.07 6.75 11.39
CA ALA A 266 0.66 6.48 11.69
C ALA A 266 0.38 5.02 11.99
N LEU A 267 0.99 4.11 11.23
CA LEU A 267 1.03 2.69 11.53
C LEU A 267 2.31 2.07 10.94
N VAL A 268 2.61 0.84 11.36
CA VAL A 268 3.55 -0.02 10.67
C VAL A 268 2.95 -1.41 10.48
N ASP A 269 3.26 -2.03 9.34
CA ASP A 269 2.83 -3.37 9.01
C ASP A 269 3.99 -4.18 8.42
N SER A 270 3.70 -5.44 8.10
CA SER A 270 4.57 -6.34 7.35
C SER A 270 3.71 -7.30 6.51
N LEU A 271 4.30 -7.87 5.45
CA LEU A 271 3.67 -8.92 4.66
C LEU A 271 4.07 -10.32 5.15
N ALA A 272 3.11 -11.23 5.07
CA ALA A 272 3.28 -12.66 5.31
C ALA A 272 2.31 -13.44 4.41
N VAL A 273 2.28 -14.77 4.54
CA VAL A 273 1.24 -15.59 3.90
C VAL A 273 0.23 -16.02 4.95
N ILE A 274 -1.03 -15.69 4.70
CA ILE A 274 -2.17 -16.11 5.51
C ILE A 274 -2.75 -17.36 4.85
N CYS A 275 -2.75 -18.49 5.55
CA CYS A 275 -3.15 -19.79 5.04
C CYS A 275 -4.51 -20.22 5.61
N ASN A 276 -5.46 -20.60 4.75
CA ASN A 276 -6.74 -21.18 5.15
C ASN A 276 -6.56 -22.65 5.55
N THR A 277 -6.41 -22.93 6.84
CA THR A 277 -6.01 -24.26 7.34
C THR A 277 -7.07 -25.34 7.05
N ARG A 278 -8.33 -24.95 6.88
CA ARG A 278 -9.41 -25.84 6.42
C ARG A 278 -9.23 -26.30 4.98
N LEU A 279 -8.71 -25.47 4.09
CA LEU A 279 -8.40 -25.88 2.71
C LEU A 279 -7.15 -26.77 2.64
N PHE A 280 -6.09 -26.45 3.39
CA PHE A 280 -4.91 -27.31 3.53
C PHE A 280 -5.29 -28.72 4.02
N ARG A 281 -6.03 -28.82 5.14
CA ARG A 281 -6.53 -30.09 5.69
C ARG A 281 -7.39 -30.88 4.70
N ARG A 282 -8.21 -30.19 3.89
CA ARG A 282 -9.08 -30.81 2.87
C ARG A 282 -8.27 -31.38 1.69
N ALA A 283 -7.20 -30.72 1.30
CA ALA A 283 -6.30 -31.15 0.23
C ALA A 283 -5.22 -32.14 0.73
N GLY A 284 -5.22 -32.52 2.01
CA GLY A 284 -4.22 -33.41 2.60
C GLY A 284 -2.81 -32.78 2.68
N LEU A 285 -2.73 -31.45 2.72
CA LEU A 285 -1.48 -30.71 2.74
C LEU A 285 -1.05 -30.36 4.17
N ALA A 286 0.24 -30.50 4.45
CA ALA A 286 0.86 -29.88 5.62
C ALA A 286 0.90 -28.35 5.45
N LEU A 287 0.86 -27.62 6.56
CA LEU A 287 1.06 -26.17 6.54
C LEU A 287 2.54 -25.84 6.26
N PRO A 288 2.84 -24.78 5.50
CA PRO A 288 4.21 -24.41 5.19
C PRO A 288 4.99 -24.08 6.46
N GLN A 289 6.31 -24.25 6.41
CA GLN A 289 7.21 -23.95 7.52
C GLN A 289 8.12 -22.76 7.18
N PRO A 290 8.63 -22.01 8.17
CA PRO A 290 9.60 -20.95 7.94
C PRO A 290 10.79 -21.44 7.12
N GLY A 291 11.17 -20.68 6.08
CA GLY A 291 12.24 -21.06 5.13
C GLY A 291 11.77 -21.76 3.85
N TRP A 292 10.46 -22.01 3.69
CA TRP A 292 9.87 -22.44 2.42
C TRP A 292 10.09 -21.44 1.27
N SER A 293 9.95 -21.94 0.04
CA SER A 293 10.35 -21.25 -1.19
C SER A 293 9.18 -20.82 -2.07
N TRP A 294 9.43 -19.86 -2.98
CA TRP A 294 8.44 -19.45 -3.97
C TRP A 294 8.03 -20.59 -4.92
N ALA A 295 8.89 -21.59 -5.14
CA ALA A 295 8.53 -22.81 -5.87
C ALA A 295 7.51 -23.66 -5.09
N GLU A 296 7.72 -23.85 -3.78
CA GLU A 296 6.76 -24.54 -2.90
C GLU A 296 5.46 -23.74 -2.75
N PHE A 297 5.51 -22.41 -2.78
CA PHE A 297 4.31 -21.57 -2.83
C PHE A 297 3.48 -21.82 -4.10
N ILE A 298 4.13 -21.90 -5.27
CA ILE A 298 3.46 -22.21 -6.54
C ILE A 298 2.86 -23.63 -6.53
N ASP A 299 3.60 -24.66 -6.09
CA ASP A 299 3.08 -26.04 -5.94
C ASP A 299 1.88 -26.09 -4.97
N THR A 300 2.00 -25.42 -3.83
CA THR A 300 0.95 -25.36 -2.82
C THR A 300 -0.30 -24.65 -3.37
N ALA A 301 -0.14 -23.55 -4.11
CA ALA A 301 -1.25 -22.88 -4.78
C ALA A 301 -1.92 -23.80 -5.82
N HIS A 302 -1.14 -24.53 -6.62
CA HIS A 302 -1.67 -25.54 -7.55
C HIS A 302 -2.51 -26.60 -6.82
N ARG A 303 -1.98 -27.18 -5.74
CA ARG A 303 -2.63 -28.28 -5.00
C ARG A 303 -3.83 -27.85 -4.15
N LEU A 304 -3.93 -26.56 -3.83
CA LEU A 304 -5.10 -25.95 -3.18
C LEU A 304 -6.18 -25.50 -4.16
N THR A 305 -5.88 -25.39 -5.46
CA THR A 305 -6.82 -24.91 -6.47
C THR A 305 -7.84 -26.01 -6.83
N ASP A 306 -9.13 -25.68 -6.75
CA ASP A 306 -10.23 -26.57 -7.15
C ASP A 306 -11.34 -25.75 -7.83
N HIS A 307 -11.25 -25.67 -9.16
CA HIS A 307 -12.21 -24.95 -9.99
C HIS A 307 -13.62 -25.53 -9.94
N SER A 308 -13.79 -26.84 -9.68
CA SER A 308 -15.12 -27.45 -9.54
C SER A 308 -15.89 -26.91 -8.33
N ARG A 309 -15.17 -26.31 -7.37
CA ARG A 309 -15.69 -25.70 -6.15
C ARG A 309 -15.52 -24.18 -6.12
N GLY A 310 -14.98 -23.59 -7.19
CA GLY A 310 -14.63 -22.15 -7.23
C GLY A 310 -13.58 -21.75 -6.19
N VAL A 311 -12.65 -22.65 -5.86
CA VAL A 311 -11.53 -22.42 -4.93
C VAL A 311 -10.26 -22.09 -5.70
N PHE A 312 -9.58 -21.02 -5.31
CA PHE A 312 -8.29 -20.60 -5.84
C PHE A 312 -7.17 -20.94 -4.86
N GLY A 313 -5.98 -21.25 -5.38
CA GLY A 313 -4.78 -21.44 -4.56
C GLY A 313 -4.34 -20.17 -3.85
N THR A 314 -4.37 -19.05 -4.57
CA THR A 314 -3.99 -17.72 -4.06
C THR A 314 -4.77 -16.60 -4.76
N GLY A 315 -4.47 -15.34 -4.45
CA GLY A 315 -4.99 -14.16 -5.12
C GLY A 315 -3.91 -13.08 -5.33
N TRP A 316 -4.12 -12.20 -6.31
CA TRP A 316 -3.28 -11.03 -6.56
C TRP A 316 -4.12 -9.84 -7.07
N PRO A 317 -3.91 -8.60 -6.59
CA PRO A 317 -4.57 -7.42 -7.14
C PRO A 317 -4.24 -7.18 -8.63
N GLY A 318 -5.25 -6.92 -9.44
CA GLY A 318 -5.16 -6.92 -10.91
C GLY A 318 -5.22 -5.55 -11.58
N VAL A 319 -5.13 -4.45 -10.81
CA VAL A 319 -5.37 -3.09 -11.34
C VAL A 319 -4.09 -2.32 -11.69
N GLY A 320 -2.92 -2.76 -11.23
CA GLY A 320 -1.61 -2.15 -11.57
C GLY A 320 -1.22 -0.95 -10.72
N ASP A 321 -1.79 -0.84 -9.52
CA ASP A 321 -1.51 0.17 -8.50
C ASP A 321 -0.38 -0.25 -7.52
N GLU A 322 -0.14 0.56 -6.50
CA GLU A 322 0.84 0.25 -5.44
C GLU A 322 0.53 -1.10 -4.74
N ASP A 323 -0.75 -1.42 -4.53
CA ASP A 323 -1.16 -2.70 -3.92
C ASP A 323 -0.85 -3.90 -4.84
N THR A 324 -0.94 -3.70 -6.16
CA THR A 324 -0.45 -4.67 -7.18
C THR A 324 1.06 -4.86 -7.12
N THR A 325 1.81 -3.77 -6.93
CA THR A 325 3.28 -3.74 -7.03
C THR A 325 4.00 -4.20 -5.78
N TRP A 326 3.60 -3.76 -4.59
CA TRP A 326 4.44 -3.90 -3.39
C TRP A 326 4.66 -5.35 -2.94
N ARG A 327 3.76 -6.27 -3.32
CA ARG A 327 3.91 -7.72 -3.16
C ARG A 327 5.09 -8.32 -3.95
N LEU A 328 5.62 -7.61 -4.94
CA LEU A 328 6.77 -8.02 -5.74
C LEU A 328 8.11 -7.63 -5.08
N TRP A 329 8.17 -6.57 -4.27
CA TRP A 329 9.42 -6.07 -3.69
C TRP A 329 10.14 -7.06 -2.76
N PRO A 330 9.46 -7.84 -1.90
CA PRO A 330 10.08 -8.94 -1.16
C PRO A 330 10.90 -9.89 -2.04
N MET A 331 10.37 -10.28 -3.20
CA MET A 331 11.07 -11.15 -4.15
C MET A 331 12.29 -10.48 -4.78
N VAL A 332 12.19 -9.20 -5.15
CA VAL A 332 13.30 -8.44 -5.74
C VAL A 332 14.47 -8.32 -4.75
N TRP A 333 14.20 -7.97 -3.50
CA TRP A 333 15.22 -7.82 -2.47
C TRP A 333 15.85 -9.15 -2.05
N ASP A 334 15.07 -10.23 -1.99
CA ASP A 334 15.54 -11.58 -1.69
C ASP A 334 16.41 -12.18 -2.82
N LEU A 335 16.20 -11.72 -4.06
CA LEU A 335 17.10 -11.95 -5.20
C LEU A 335 18.31 -11.00 -5.24
N GLY A 336 18.48 -10.13 -4.23
CA GLY A 336 19.60 -9.19 -4.12
C GLY A 336 19.50 -7.92 -4.97
N GLY A 337 18.31 -7.63 -5.53
CA GLY A 337 18.05 -6.39 -6.28
C GLY A 337 17.62 -5.23 -5.37
N GLU A 338 17.60 -4.03 -5.94
CA GLU A 338 17.17 -2.79 -5.28
C GLU A 338 16.10 -2.06 -6.09
N ILE A 339 15.22 -1.27 -5.46
CA ILE A 339 14.16 -0.55 -6.21
C ILE A 339 14.77 0.58 -7.06
N ILE A 340 15.75 1.31 -6.51
CA ILE A 340 16.55 2.31 -7.21
C ILE A 340 18.01 1.91 -7.02
N ALA A 341 18.81 1.95 -8.08
CA ALA A 341 20.22 1.60 -8.02
C ALA A 341 21.03 2.62 -7.19
N PRO A 342 22.22 2.27 -6.68
CA PRO A 342 23.05 3.18 -5.88
C PRO A 342 23.47 4.49 -6.60
N ASP A 343 23.30 4.58 -7.92
CA ASP A 343 23.53 5.81 -8.70
C ASP A 343 22.42 6.85 -8.57
N GLY A 344 21.25 6.47 -8.02
CA GLY A 344 20.05 7.30 -7.91
C GLY A 344 19.39 7.68 -9.25
N ARG A 345 19.78 7.02 -10.35
CA ARG A 345 19.44 7.39 -11.74
C ARG A 345 18.88 6.24 -12.58
N SER A 346 19.11 5.01 -12.16
CA SER A 346 18.55 3.80 -12.78
C SER A 346 17.81 2.93 -11.75
N ILE A 347 16.97 2.01 -12.20
CA ILE A 347 16.38 0.99 -11.34
C ILE A 347 17.41 -0.09 -10.97
N GLY A 348 17.34 -0.59 -9.74
CA GLY A 348 18.28 -1.60 -9.23
C GLY A 348 17.82 -3.05 -9.40
N PHE A 349 16.78 -3.31 -10.22
CA PHE A 349 16.07 -4.60 -10.28
C PHE A 349 15.94 -5.21 -11.68
N THR A 350 16.62 -4.69 -12.69
CA THR A 350 16.52 -5.18 -14.09
C THR A 350 16.90 -6.65 -14.24
N GLU A 351 17.85 -7.16 -13.47
CA GLU A 351 18.32 -8.56 -13.52
C GLU A 351 17.41 -9.51 -12.71
N GLN A 352 16.90 -9.05 -11.57
CA GLN A 352 16.10 -9.83 -10.61
C GLN A 352 14.61 -9.84 -10.97
N GLY A 353 14.12 -8.74 -11.54
CA GLY A 353 12.74 -8.50 -11.91
C GLY A 353 12.10 -9.59 -12.78
N PRO A 354 12.76 -10.17 -13.79
CA PRO A 354 12.18 -11.25 -14.60
C PRO A 354 11.86 -12.48 -13.75
N ARG A 355 12.72 -12.85 -12.78
CA ARG A 355 12.51 -14.01 -11.90
C ARG A 355 11.39 -13.77 -10.87
N ALA A 356 11.24 -12.54 -10.40
CA ALA A 356 10.09 -12.16 -9.56
C ALA A 356 8.78 -12.22 -10.39
N LEU A 357 8.76 -11.66 -11.60
CA LEU A 357 7.61 -11.72 -12.52
C LEU A 357 7.26 -13.15 -12.96
N GLU A 358 8.24 -14.04 -13.11
CA GLU A 358 8.04 -15.46 -13.42
C GLU A 358 7.18 -16.18 -12.37
N THR A 359 7.29 -15.78 -11.10
CA THR A 359 6.44 -16.31 -10.01
C THR A 359 4.97 -15.95 -10.25
N VAL A 360 4.68 -14.69 -10.59
CA VAL A 360 3.34 -14.23 -10.93
C VAL A 360 2.81 -14.92 -12.20
N ALA A 361 3.67 -15.07 -13.23
CA ALA A 361 3.32 -15.74 -14.47
C ALA A 361 3.02 -17.23 -14.28
N SER A 362 3.75 -17.92 -13.40
CA SER A 362 3.50 -19.33 -13.04
C SER A 362 2.13 -19.51 -12.38
N LEU A 363 1.80 -18.64 -11.42
CA LEU A 363 0.49 -18.66 -10.76
C LEU A 363 -0.68 -18.44 -11.74
N ALA A 364 -0.50 -17.52 -12.70
CA ALA A 364 -1.47 -17.19 -13.74
C ALA A 364 -1.64 -18.29 -14.79
N THR A 365 -0.53 -18.80 -15.35
CA THR A 365 -0.52 -19.91 -16.32
C THR A 365 -1.04 -21.23 -15.73
N GLY A 366 -0.82 -21.43 -14.42
CA GLY A 366 -1.41 -22.52 -13.65
C GLY A 366 -2.89 -22.34 -13.31
N ASN A 367 -3.51 -21.20 -13.64
CA ASN A 367 -4.87 -20.79 -13.28
C ASN A 367 -5.15 -20.78 -11.76
N THR A 368 -4.10 -20.69 -10.94
CA THR A 368 -4.18 -20.83 -9.46
C THR A 368 -4.57 -19.55 -8.74
N VAL A 369 -4.43 -18.40 -9.42
CA VAL A 369 -4.59 -17.05 -8.86
C VAL A 369 -5.96 -16.46 -9.18
N TYR A 370 -6.64 -15.97 -8.15
CA TYR A 370 -7.74 -15.02 -8.32
C TYR A 370 -7.17 -13.62 -8.59
N VAL A 371 -7.49 -13.04 -9.75
CA VAL A 371 -7.08 -11.68 -10.12
C VAL A 371 -8.19 -10.71 -9.71
N ASP A 372 -7.92 -9.79 -8.78
CA ASP A 372 -8.91 -8.81 -8.33
C ASP A 372 -9.04 -7.64 -9.34
N PRO A 373 -10.22 -7.40 -9.93
CA PRO A 373 -10.44 -6.27 -10.84
C PRO A 373 -10.70 -4.93 -10.12
N LYS A 374 -10.57 -4.86 -8.79
CA LYS A 374 -10.83 -3.66 -7.96
C LYS A 374 -9.57 -3.17 -7.23
N PRO A 375 -9.43 -1.84 -7.03
CA PRO A 375 -8.44 -1.28 -6.11
C PRO A 375 -8.63 -1.79 -4.67
N GLY A 376 -7.56 -1.74 -3.88
CA GLY A 376 -7.55 -2.08 -2.45
C GLY A 376 -7.76 -3.57 -2.12
N SER A 377 -7.60 -4.48 -3.09
CA SER A 377 -7.78 -5.94 -2.91
C SER A 377 -9.13 -6.36 -2.30
N ALA A 378 -10.17 -5.52 -2.42
CA ALA A 378 -11.42 -5.72 -1.71
C ALA A 378 -12.13 -7.04 -2.10
N GLN A 379 -12.10 -7.45 -3.37
CA GLN A 379 -12.72 -8.72 -3.79
C GLN A 379 -11.84 -9.92 -3.44
N LEU A 380 -10.51 -9.78 -3.50
CA LEU A 380 -9.53 -10.79 -3.08
C LEU A 380 -9.77 -11.21 -1.63
N TYR A 381 -9.87 -10.24 -0.71
CA TYR A 381 -10.17 -10.53 0.69
C TYR A 381 -11.56 -11.17 0.82
N GLN A 382 -12.60 -10.70 0.14
CA GLN A 382 -13.92 -11.34 0.19
C GLN A 382 -13.92 -12.79 -0.33
N VAL A 383 -13.10 -13.13 -1.33
CA VAL A 383 -12.92 -14.53 -1.78
C VAL A 383 -12.27 -15.37 -0.67
N PHE A 384 -11.24 -14.86 0.02
CA PHE A 384 -10.61 -15.54 1.16
C PHE A 384 -11.57 -15.70 2.36
N LEU A 385 -12.26 -14.62 2.76
CA LEU A 385 -13.25 -14.61 3.84
C LEU A 385 -14.42 -15.58 3.55
N SER A 386 -14.81 -15.75 2.29
CA SER A 386 -15.79 -16.77 1.87
C SER A 386 -15.27 -18.23 1.91
N GLY A 387 -14.02 -18.46 2.31
CA GLY A 387 -13.39 -19.78 2.39
C GLY A 387 -13.03 -20.39 1.03
N ARG A 388 -12.85 -19.55 0.00
CA ARG A 388 -12.59 -19.97 -1.40
C ARG A 388 -11.18 -19.62 -1.90
N MET A 389 -10.26 -19.31 -1.01
CA MET A 389 -8.85 -19.07 -1.34
C MET A 389 -7.94 -19.75 -0.33
N GLY A 390 -6.96 -20.50 -0.82
CA GLY A 390 -6.03 -21.28 0.00
C GLY A 390 -5.03 -20.42 0.78
N MET A 391 -4.45 -19.42 0.12
CA MET A 391 -3.41 -18.55 0.65
C MET A 391 -3.64 -17.08 0.23
N VAL A 392 -3.23 -16.12 1.06
CA VAL A 392 -3.21 -14.69 0.72
C VAL A 392 -1.85 -14.10 1.11
N LEU A 393 -1.21 -13.40 0.17
CA LEU A 393 -0.14 -12.45 0.49
C LEU A 393 -0.79 -11.18 1.05
N GLY A 394 -0.63 -10.94 2.35
CA GLY A 394 -1.28 -9.84 3.05
C GLY A 394 -0.63 -9.56 4.39
N GLY A 395 -1.21 -8.63 5.13
CA GLY A 395 -0.70 -8.16 6.41
C GLY A 395 -1.73 -8.22 7.55
N PRO A 396 -1.33 -7.70 8.72
CA PRO A 396 -2.10 -7.84 9.96
C PRO A 396 -3.46 -7.13 9.93
N TRP A 397 -3.63 -6.10 9.08
CA TRP A 397 -4.89 -5.34 8.90
C TRP A 397 -6.07 -6.23 8.49
N SER A 398 -5.79 -7.40 7.90
CA SER A 398 -6.82 -8.36 7.47
C SER A 398 -7.29 -9.29 8.59
N LEU A 399 -6.53 -9.42 9.68
CA LEU A 399 -6.84 -10.35 10.77
C LEU A 399 -8.17 -10.07 11.49
N PRO A 400 -8.56 -8.80 11.79
CA PRO A 400 -9.86 -8.51 12.39
C PRO A 400 -11.04 -9.07 11.58
N ASP A 401 -11.02 -8.89 10.26
CA ASP A 401 -12.08 -9.39 9.36
C ASP A 401 -12.07 -10.92 9.24
N ILE A 402 -10.88 -11.53 9.20
CA ILE A 402 -10.72 -12.99 9.17
C ILE A 402 -11.27 -13.64 10.44
N VAL A 403 -11.03 -13.04 11.61
CA VAL A 403 -11.59 -13.45 12.90
C VAL A 403 -13.11 -13.25 12.93
N ALA A 404 -13.61 -12.10 12.47
CA ALA A 404 -15.04 -11.81 12.39
C ALA A 404 -15.80 -12.79 11.46
N ALA A 405 -15.20 -13.13 10.32
CA ALA A 405 -15.71 -14.12 9.37
C ALA A 405 -15.55 -15.58 9.83
N LYS A 406 -14.83 -15.83 10.93
CA LYS A 406 -14.57 -17.16 11.51
C LYS A 406 -13.90 -18.13 10.54
N VAL A 407 -12.92 -17.64 9.77
CA VAL A 407 -12.10 -18.48 8.89
C VAL A 407 -11.07 -19.23 9.73
N ASP A 408 -10.95 -20.55 9.57
CA ASP A 408 -9.84 -21.32 10.13
C ASP A 408 -8.54 -20.91 9.42
N TYR A 409 -7.63 -20.19 10.10
CA TYR A 409 -6.40 -19.67 9.49
C TYR A 409 -5.13 -19.88 10.33
N THR A 410 -3.98 -19.70 9.68
CA THR A 410 -2.68 -19.45 10.32
C THR A 410 -1.93 -18.41 9.51
N VAL A 411 -0.88 -17.81 10.07
CA VAL A 411 0.09 -16.99 9.35
C VAL A 411 1.41 -17.74 9.30
N VAL A 412 2.12 -17.66 8.18
CA VAL A 412 3.50 -18.15 8.01
C VAL A 412 4.33 -17.06 7.32
N PRO A 413 5.66 -17.00 7.52
CA PRO A 413 6.52 -16.05 6.83
C PRO A 413 6.38 -16.10 5.30
N LEU A 414 6.73 -15.01 4.61
CA LEU A 414 6.81 -15.03 3.15
C LEU A 414 7.76 -16.15 2.65
N PRO A 415 7.54 -16.70 1.45
CA PRO A 415 8.49 -17.62 0.84
C PRO A 415 9.79 -16.91 0.43
N SER A 416 10.85 -17.68 0.16
CA SER A 416 12.17 -17.14 -0.24
C SER A 416 12.85 -17.93 -1.37
N PHE A 417 13.64 -17.25 -2.18
CA PHE A 417 14.62 -17.81 -3.11
C PHE A 417 15.97 -18.10 -2.43
N SER A 418 16.37 -17.29 -1.44
CA SER A 418 17.65 -17.42 -0.72
C SER A 418 17.58 -18.33 0.52
N GLY A 419 16.37 -18.73 0.94
CA GLY A 419 16.12 -19.40 2.22
C GLY A 419 16.06 -18.43 3.41
N ARG A 420 16.14 -17.11 3.18
CA ARG A 420 15.99 -16.06 4.20
C ARG A 420 14.86 -15.12 3.79
N PRO A 421 13.65 -15.26 4.37
CA PRO A 421 12.53 -14.43 3.97
C PRO A 421 12.77 -12.96 4.29
N VAL A 422 12.67 -12.12 3.26
CA VAL A 422 12.61 -10.67 3.36
C VAL A 422 11.13 -10.26 3.30
N THR A 423 10.71 -9.31 4.14
CA THR A 423 9.40 -8.66 3.98
C THR A 423 9.57 -7.20 3.60
N ILE A 424 8.52 -6.66 3.00
CA ILE A 424 8.24 -5.23 2.99
C ILE A 424 7.55 -4.82 4.29
N SER A 425 7.76 -3.57 4.69
CA SER A 425 6.87 -2.84 5.59
C SER A 425 6.26 -1.68 4.83
N GLY A 426 4.97 -1.44 5.05
CA GLY A 426 4.22 -0.26 4.64
C GLY A 426 3.96 0.69 5.81
N PRO A 427 4.95 1.49 6.26
CA PRO A 427 4.66 2.63 7.10
C PRO A 427 3.65 3.57 6.43
N ASP A 428 2.61 3.94 7.16
CA ASP A 428 1.75 5.07 6.79
C ASP A 428 2.00 6.23 7.75
N THR A 429 1.51 7.43 7.40
CA THR A 429 2.00 8.66 8.02
C THR A 429 0.91 9.66 8.37
N TRP A 430 1.03 10.28 9.55
CA TRP A 430 0.34 11.52 9.89
C TRP A 430 1.19 12.70 9.42
N THR A 431 0.90 13.18 8.21
CA THR A 431 1.57 14.37 7.65
C THR A 431 0.94 15.62 8.24
N VAL A 432 1.76 16.49 8.84
CA VAL A 432 1.31 17.77 9.44
C VAL A 432 1.67 18.93 8.53
N PHE A 433 0.73 19.85 8.32
CA PHE A 433 0.88 21.01 7.45
C PHE A 433 0.95 22.34 8.21
N ASP A 434 1.57 23.34 7.59
CA ASP A 434 1.68 24.69 8.13
C ASP A 434 0.45 25.56 7.82
N ASN A 435 -0.49 25.57 8.76
CA ASN A 435 -1.68 26.43 8.76
C ASN A 435 -1.56 27.59 9.77
N GLY A 436 -0.33 28.02 10.09
CA GLY A 436 -0.07 29.09 11.06
C GLY A 436 0.16 28.57 12.48
N SER A 437 0.80 29.41 13.30
CA SER A 437 1.62 28.89 14.40
C SER A 437 0.86 28.14 15.50
N ALA A 438 -0.39 28.50 15.84
CA ALA A 438 -1.13 27.76 16.86
C ALA A 438 -1.67 26.43 16.32
N ARG A 439 -2.27 26.42 15.12
CA ARG A 439 -2.73 25.19 14.45
C ARG A 439 -1.59 24.20 14.24
N SER A 440 -0.46 24.67 13.71
CA SER A 440 0.76 23.86 13.54
C SER A 440 1.27 23.27 14.87
N ARG A 441 1.24 24.02 15.98
CA ARG A 441 1.61 23.48 17.32
C ARG A 441 0.60 22.46 17.83
N ALA A 442 -0.70 22.75 17.75
CA ALA A 442 -1.77 21.88 18.21
C ALA A 442 -1.82 20.56 17.43
N ALA A 443 -1.59 20.61 16.11
CA ALA A 443 -1.50 19.44 15.26
C ALA A 443 -0.26 18.58 15.59
N VAL A 444 0.89 19.21 15.86
CA VAL A 444 2.10 18.52 16.35
C VAL A 444 1.88 17.87 17.72
N GLU A 445 1.13 18.53 18.62
CA GLU A 445 0.75 17.95 19.91
C GLU A 445 -0.14 16.71 19.74
N PHE A 446 -1.15 16.77 18.89
CA PHE A 446 -2.03 15.63 18.61
C PHE A 446 -1.29 14.42 18.02
N VAL A 447 -0.43 14.60 17.00
CA VAL A 447 0.30 13.44 16.44
C VAL A 447 1.34 12.86 17.41
N ARG A 448 1.95 13.69 18.29
CA ARG A 448 2.82 13.19 19.36
C ARG A 448 2.04 12.43 20.43
N TRP A 449 0.80 12.81 20.71
CA TRP A 449 -0.10 12.09 21.60
C TRP A 449 -0.54 10.75 20.98
N LEU A 450 -0.90 10.71 19.70
CA LEU A 450 -1.19 9.46 18.98
C LEU A 450 -0.01 8.48 19.00
N ASN A 451 1.23 8.97 18.89
CA ASN A 451 2.43 8.12 18.98
C ASN A 451 2.88 7.77 20.41
N ALA A 452 2.14 8.16 21.45
CA ALA A 452 2.42 7.69 22.81
C ALA A 452 1.99 6.21 22.96
N PRO A 453 2.71 5.37 23.72
CA PRO A 453 2.55 3.90 23.66
C PRO A 453 1.12 3.38 23.92
N ALA A 454 0.35 4.05 24.77
CA ALA A 454 -1.02 3.64 25.08
C ALA A 454 -2.00 3.94 23.94
N GLN A 455 -1.80 5.06 23.25
CA GLN A 455 -2.57 5.50 22.09
C GLN A 455 -2.20 4.66 20.86
N ASP A 456 -0.90 4.43 20.66
CA ASP A 456 -0.32 3.53 19.66
C ASP A 456 -0.97 2.14 19.74
N VAL A 457 -0.85 1.45 20.88
CA VAL A 457 -1.48 0.12 21.08
C VAL A 457 -3.02 0.15 21.04
N THR A 458 -3.66 1.30 21.28
CA THR A 458 -5.11 1.44 21.10
C THR A 458 -5.47 1.48 19.62
N TRP A 459 -4.73 2.26 18.83
CA TRP A 459 -4.84 2.33 17.39
C TRP A 459 -4.54 0.98 16.75
N ASP A 460 -3.43 0.32 17.10
CA ASP A 460 -2.99 -0.93 16.49
C ASP A 460 -3.99 -2.08 16.63
N ILE A 461 -4.52 -2.25 17.85
CA ILE A 461 -5.53 -3.30 18.11
C ILE A 461 -6.83 -3.02 17.35
N GLY A 462 -7.20 -1.74 17.17
CA GLY A 462 -8.39 -1.33 16.45
C GLY A 462 -8.24 -1.36 14.92
N ALA A 463 -7.03 -1.08 14.42
CA ALA A 463 -6.72 -1.01 13.00
C ALA A 463 -6.14 -2.31 12.41
N GLY A 464 -5.73 -3.25 13.27
CA GLY A 464 -4.96 -4.42 12.84
C GLY A 464 -3.54 -4.07 12.38
N SER A 465 -2.95 -2.96 12.87
CA SER A 465 -1.55 -2.65 12.62
C SER A 465 -0.62 -3.24 13.69
N LEU A 466 0.68 -2.97 13.57
CA LEU A 466 1.70 -3.40 14.51
C LEU A 466 2.25 -2.18 15.27
N PRO A 467 2.70 -2.37 16.53
CA PRO A 467 3.24 -1.29 17.36
C PRO A 467 4.33 -0.49 16.67
N LEU A 468 4.20 0.83 16.66
CA LEU A 468 5.20 1.71 16.04
C LEU A 468 6.59 1.61 16.69
N SER A 469 6.67 1.10 17.93
CA SER A 469 7.92 0.98 18.66
C SER A 469 8.08 -0.32 19.44
N THR A 470 9.35 -0.67 19.69
CA THR A 470 9.75 -1.76 20.61
C THR A 470 9.28 -1.55 22.05
N GLN A 471 8.89 -0.33 22.43
CA GLN A 471 8.34 0.00 23.74
C GLN A 471 6.84 -0.26 23.80
N SER A 472 6.11 0.16 22.77
CA SER A 472 4.70 -0.16 22.57
C SER A 472 4.47 -1.67 22.48
N ALA A 473 5.32 -2.39 21.75
CA ALA A 473 5.31 -3.85 21.65
C ALA A 473 5.56 -4.60 22.97
N ARG A 474 5.98 -3.91 24.04
CA ARG A 474 6.19 -4.47 25.39
C ARG A 474 5.06 -4.11 26.37
N LEU A 475 4.05 -3.34 25.96
CA LEU A 475 2.91 -3.06 26.83
C LEU A 475 2.08 -4.34 27.06
N PRO A 476 1.62 -4.63 28.30
CA PRO A 476 0.82 -5.82 28.60
C PRO A 476 -0.39 -5.98 27.67
N ARG A 477 -1.13 -4.89 27.42
CA ARG A 477 -2.29 -4.90 26.49
C ARG A 477 -1.94 -5.37 25.08
N TRP A 478 -0.75 -5.04 24.56
CA TRP A 478 -0.31 -5.55 23.27
C TRP A 478 0.10 -7.03 23.36
N LEU A 479 0.84 -7.42 24.40
CA LEU A 479 1.27 -8.81 24.61
C LEU A 479 0.08 -9.76 24.74
N ASP A 480 -0.95 -9.37 25.50
CA ASP A 480 -2.19 -10.13 25.66
C ASP A 480 -2.94 -10.27 24.32
N HIS A 481 -3.05 -9.19 23.55
CA HIS A 481 -3.67 -9.22 22.21
C HIS A 481 -2.86 -10.08 21.22
N SER A 482 -1.54 -9.96 21.22
CA SER A 482 -0.63 -10.71 20.35
C SER A 482 -0.64 -12.21 20.65
N ALA A 483 -0.78 -12.59 21.93
CA ALA A 483 -0.95 -13.98 22.34
C ALA A 483 -2.33 -14.56 21.98
N ALA A 484 -3.38 -13.73 21.95
CA ALA A 484 -4.74 -14.15 21.61
C ALA A 484 -5.01 -14.21 20.08
N THR A 485 -4.32 -13.39 19.28
CA THR A 485 -4.52 -13.29 17.83
C THR A 485 -3.58 -14.23 17.06
N VAL A 486 -4.14 -15.27 16.46
CA VAL A 486 -3.39 -16.28 15.69
C VAL A 486 -2.52 -15.60 14.62
N GLY A 487 -1.22 -15.88 14.63
CA GLY A 487 -0.26 -15.41 13.63
C GLY A 487 0.23 -13.96 13.76
N LEU A 488 -0.33 -13.15 14.66
CA LEU A 488 0.14 -11.78 14.89
C LEU A 488 1.61 -11.66 15.35
N PRO A 489 2.17 -12.62 16.13
CA PRO A 489 3.60 -12.63 16.43
C PRO A 489 4.52 -12.75 15.20
N GLU A 490 4.10 -13.46 14.14
CA GLU A 490 4.90 -13.61 12.91
C GLU A 490 5.02 -12.27 12.18
N PHE A 491 3.92 -11.52 12.06
CA PHE A 491 3.93 -10.16 11.51
C PHE A 491 4.82 -9.21 12.33
N THR A 492 4.71 -9.26 13.65
CA THR A 492 5.51 -8.44 14.57
C THR A 492 7.00 -8.73 14.42
N LYS A 493 7.38 -10.02 14.38
CA LYS A 493 8.76 -10.47 14.19
C LYS A 493 9.31 -10.10 12.82
N ALA A 494 8.48 -10.15 11.77
CA ALA A 494 8.91 -9.78 10.42
C ALA A 494 9.37 -8.31 10.31
N LEU A 495 8.97 -7.42 11.23
CA LEU A 495 9.50 -6.04 11.31
C LEU A 495 11.01 -5.96 11.59
N GLU A 496 11.60 -6.99 12.20
CA GLU A 496 13.05 -7.03 12.49
C GLU A 496 13.90 -7.07 11.21
N SER A 497 13.38 -7.66 10.13
CA SER A 497 14.02 -7.76 8.82
C SER A 497 13.28 -7.00 7.72
N ALA A 498 12.27 -6.19 8.07
CA ALA A 498 11.43 -5.50 7.10
C ALA A 498 12.17 -4.35 6.41
N ARG A 499 12.09 -4.35 5.08
CA ARG A 499 12.59 -3.28 4.22
C ARG A 499 11.47 -2.32 3.83
N VAL A 500 11.81 -1.08 3.49
CA VAL A 500 10.85 -0.07 3.01
C VAL A 500 11.12 0.34 1.57
N ARG A 501 10.10 0.95 0.98
CA ARG A 501 10.15 1.56 -0.35
C ARG A 501 11.02 2.83 -0.29
N PRO A 502 11.82 3.14 -1.34
CA PRO A 502 12.66 4.32 -1.32
C PRO A 502 11.82 5.59 -1.27
N VAL A 503 12.15 6.50 -0.36
CA VAL A 503 11.43 7.77 -0.19
C VAL A 503 11.86 8.80 -1.25
N HIS A 504 11.59 8.46 -2.51
CA HIS A 504 12.06 9.19 -3.70
C HIS A 504 10.88 9.70 -4.55
N PRO A 505 10.89 10.96 -5.04
CA PRO A 505 9.77 11.51 -5.83
C PRO A 505 9.44 10.78 -7.13
N ALA A 506 10.34 9.92 -7.65
CA ALA A 506 10.07 9.07 -8.81
C ALA A 506 9.37 7.74 -8.45
N TYR A 507 9.37 7.31 -7.18
CA TYR A 507 8.88 6.00 -6.75
C TYR A 507 7.45 5.69 -7.25
N PRO A 508 6.45 6.59 -7.18
CA PRO A 508 5.11 6.28 -7.69
C PRO A 508 5.08 5.91 -9.19
N ALA A 509 5.96 6.49 -10.01
CA ALA A 509 6.05 6.16 -11.43
C ALA A 509 6.80 4.84 -11.70
N ILE A 510 7.82 4.53 -10.89
CA ILE A 510 8.49 3.22 -10.88
C ILE A 510 7.48 2.14 -10.49
N SER A 511 6.69 2.39 -9.45
CA SER A 511 5.68 1.48 -8.95
C SER A 511 4.59 1.21 -9.98
N GLN A 512 4.08 2.25 -10.65
CA GLN A 512 3.12 2.08 -11.74
C GLN A 512 3.69 1.25 -12.89
N ALA A 513 4.96 1.47 -13.29
CA ALA A 513 5.60 0.69 -14.36
C ALA A 513 5.71 -0.81 -14.01
N VAL A 514 6.01 -1.14 -12.75
CA VAL A 514 6.01 -2.52 -12.25
C VAL A 514 4.60 -3.09 -12.16
N GLY A 515 3.62 -2.31 -11.71
CA GLY A 515 2.21 -2.72 -11.64
C GLY A 515 1.68 -3.11 -13.02
N GLU A 516 1.97 -2.30 -14.04
CA GLU A 516 1.68 -2.62 -15.44
C GLU A 516 2.41 -3.87 -15.96
N ALA A 517 3.60 -4.19 -15.44
CA ALA A 517 4.32 -5.43 -15.77
C ALA A 517 3.67 -6.66 -15.10
N VAL A 518 3.32 -6.55 -13.81
CA VAL A 518 2.60 -7.58 -13.03
C VAL A 518 1.25 -7.90 -13.65
N VAL A 519 0.44 -6.88 -14.01
CA VAL A 519 -0.85 -7.06 -14.71
C VAL A 519 -0.66 -7.78 -16.04
N ARG A 520 0.43 -7.51 -16.78
CA ARG A 520 0.73 -8.24 -18.02
C ARG A 520 1.10 -9.70 -17.79
N MET A 521 1.68 -10.07 -16.65
CA MET A 521 1.88 -11.48 -16.25
C MET A 521 0.55 -12.14 -15.88
N LEU A 522 -0.25 -11.50 -15.02
CA LEU A 522 -1.56 -12.00 -14.58
C LEU A 522 -2.52 -12.26 -15.74
N LEU A 523 -2.44 -11.47 -16.81
CA LEU A 523 -3.25 -11.62 -18.02
C LEU A 523 -2.61 -12.48 -19.12
N GLY A 524 -1.41 -13.05 -18.91
CA GLY A 524 -0.70 -13.85 -19.91
C GLY A 524 -0.31 -13.08 -21.19
N ARG A 525 -0.10 -11.76 -21.09
CA ARG A 525 0.07 -10.85 -22.25
C ARG A 525 1.52 -10.53 -22.60
N SER A 526 2.50 -11.02 -21.84
CA SER A 526 3.93 -10.82 -22.08
C SER A 526 4.75 -11.93 -21.44
N SER A 527 6.00 -12.12 -21.88
CA SER A 527 7.00 -12.84 -21.08
C SER A 527 7.58 -11.94 -19.97
N PRO A 528 8.16 -12.51 -18.90
CA PRO A 528 8.79 -11.75 -17.82
C PRO A 528 9.90 -10.80 -18.31
N GLU A 529 10.76 -11.26 -19.21
CA GLU A 529 11.91 -10.47 -19.72
C GLU A 529 11.42 -9.28 -20.55
N ARG A 530 10.37 -9.47 -21.36
CA ARG A 530 9.79 -8.37 -22.14
C ARG A 530 9.07 -7.38 -21.22
N ALA A 531 8.28 -7.86 -20.28
CA ALA A 531 7.57 -6.98 -19.34
C ALA A 531 8.54 -6.18 -18.48
N MET A 532 9.68 -6.77 -18.10
CA MET A 532 10.75 -6.08 -17.36
C MET A 532 11.52 -5.07 -18.21
N ARG A 533 11.83 -5.35 -19.49
CA ARG A 533 12.43 -4.31 -20.38
C ARG A 533 11.50 -3.11 -20.54
N ASP A 534 10.24 -3.35 -20.88
CA ASP A 534 9.23 -2.29 -21.02
C ASP A 534 9.01 -1.52 -19.69
N CYS A 535 9.24 -2.16 -18.54
CA CYS A 535 9.19 -1.54 -17.22
C CYS A 535 10.43 -0.67 -16.96
N ALA A 536 11.63 -1.19 -17.20
CA ALA A 536 12.89 -0.49 -17.03
C ALA A 536 12.94 0.82 -17.82
N GLU A 537 12.56 0.77 -19.10
CA GLU A 537 12.49 1.96 -19.97
C GLU A 537 11.62 3.08 -19.37
N LYS A 538 10.48 2.74 -18.76
CA LYS A 538 9.58 3.72 -18.12
C LYS A 538 10.12 4.20 -16.76
N ALA A 539 10.65 3.28 -15.96
CA ALA A 539 11.09 3.55 -14.60
C ALA A 539 12.39 4.38 -14.57
N ASP A 540 13.35 4.07 -15.43
CA ASP A 540 14.58 4.86 -15.62
C ASP A 540 14.24 6.26 -16.14
N ALA A 541 13.33 6.36 -17.13
CA ALA A 541 12.87 7.67 -17.62
C ALA A 541 12.25 8.53 -16.50
N ALA A 542 11.56 7.92 -15.53
CA ALA A 542 10.99 8.63 -14.39
C ALA A 542 12.05 9.16 -13.39
N LEU A 543 13.20 8.48 -13.27
CA LEU A 543 14.34 8.89 -12.45
C LEU A 543 15.15 10.04 -13.07
N LEU A 544 15.16 10.14 -14.41
CA LEU A 544 15.86 11.20 -15.13
C LEU A 544 15.13 12.57 -15.15
N ILE A 545 13.86 12.61 -14.74
CA ILE A 545 13.10 13.86 -14.64
C ILE A 545 13.57 14.65 -13.39
N PRO A 546 14.07 15.89 -13.53
CA PRO A 546 14.30 16.78 -12.39
C PRO A 546 12.94 17.07 -11.73
N ARG A 547 12.74 16.59 -10.49
CA ARG A 547 11.47 16.73 -9.76
C ARG A 547 11.56 17.79 -8.69
#